data_AF-A0A3M5L1R5-F1
#
_entry.id   AF-A0A3M5L1R5-F1
#
_cell.length_a   1.000
_cell.length_b   1.000
_cell.length_c   1.000
_cell.angle_alpha   90.00
_cell.angle_beta   90.00
_cell.angle_gamma   90.00
#
_symmetry.space_group_name_H-M   'P 1'
#
loop_
_entity.id
_entity.type
_entity.pdbx_description
1 polymer ?
#
loop_
_entity_poly.entity_id
_entity_poly.type
_entity_poly.pdbx_seq_one_letter_code
_entity_poly.pdbx_strand_id
1 'polypeptide(L)'
;MVRRLRAWLLAGALSLVGTHAFASLKLELHTDGLDAPQQQASQALLDEALHALPPSFVEALDRTVEVSWSADMPQNAYGQAAGPYQLYLNNHLLASLTDGSAATAQTGRPHGTVRRELLATVLHELTHVYDRARLWSPSERAAIFRCTSRSSSLGKVGLPDNCRGQTERRFTLSDDPRLLDLAGWQQYVGRRGDREEHNGQVARSPDIYETTSPLEFVAVNMEYFLLDPAYACRRPALYAYYKERFGWAPAAHNECPKFYPYLNAGSDFGREPLGKLDP
;
A
#
# COMPACT_ATOMS: atom_id res chain seq x y z
N MET A 1 29.07 12.03 55.34
CA MET A 1 29.34 11.83 53.89
C MET A 1 28.27 11.05 53.11
N VAL A 2 27.33 10.32 53.74
CA VAL A 2 26.36 9.44 53.03
C VAL A 2 25.11 10.18 52.48
N ARG A 3 24.81 11.40 52.97
CA ARG A 3 23.56 12.11 52.63
C ARG A 3 23.58 12.83 51.27
N ARG A 4 24.77 13.09 50.69
CA ARG A 4 24.94 13.76 49.37
C ARG A 4 24.87 12.79 48.19
N LEU A 5 25.12 11.49 48.39
CA LEU A 5 25.06 10.46 47.34
C LEU A 5 23.62 10.07 46.97
N ARG A 6 22.65 10.18 47.90
CA ARG A 6 21.23 9.89 47.62
C ARG A 6 20.54 10.96 46.79
N ALA A 7 21.01 12.21 46.82
CA ALA A 7 20.43 13.30 46.03
C ALA A 7 20.79 13.19 44.53
N TRP A 8 21.93 12.59 44.21
CA TRP A 8 22.39 12.42 42.81
C TRP A 8 21.78 11.19 42.12
N LEU A 9 21.30 10.20 42.88
CA LEU A 9 20.59 9.04 42.33
C LEU A 9 19.12 9.32 41.99
N LEU A 10 18.52 10.37 42.57
CA LEU A 10 17.16 10.81 42.21
C LEU A 10 17.12 11.77 41.02
N ALA A 11 18.22 12.49 40.75
CA ALA A 11 18.34 13.35 39.56
C ALA A 11 18.63 12.58 38.26
N GLY A 12 19.26 11.39 38.35
CA GLY A 12 19.49 10.51 37.19
C GLY A 12 18.27 9.66 36.81
N ALA A 13 17.30 9.48 37.73
CA ALA A 13 16.08 8.71 37.46
C ALA A 13 14.98 9.53 36.75
N LEU A 14 15.05 10.87 36.79
CA LEU A 14 14.05 11.73 36.14
C LEU A 14 14.39 12.13 34.69
N SER A 15 15.61 11.84 34.21
CA SER A 15 16.03 12.13 32.82
C SER A 15 15.78 10.97 31.84
N LEU A 16 15.11 9.89 32.28
CA LEU A 16 14.72 8.76 31.43
C LEU A 16 13.27 8.84 30.92
N VAL A 17 12.53 9.91 31.22
CA VAL A 17 11.35 10.29 30.42
C VAL A 17 11.85 11.05 29.20
N GLY A 18 12.65 10.36 28.38
CA GLY A 18 12.96 10.84 27.04
C GLY A 18 11.63 10.93 26.31
N THR A 19 11.27 12.14 25.88
CA THR A 19 10.24 12.32 24.86
C THR A 19 10.64 11.42 23.70
N HIS A 20 9.92 10.31 23.52
CA HIS A 20 9.99 9.58 22.27
C HIS A 20 9.53 10.58 21.21
N ALA A 21 10.49 11.13 20.45
CA ALA A 21 10.15 11.82 19.23
C ALA A 21 9.54 10.73 18.34
N PHE A 22 8.21 10.68 18.30
CA PHE A 22 7.48 9.86 17.35
C PHE A 22 7.79 10.47 15.98
N ALA A 23 8.69 9.80 15.30
CA ALA A 23 9.12 10.18 13.97
C ALA A 23 8.25 9.36 13.01
N SER A 24 7.53 10.05 12.14
CA SER A 24 6.43 9.52 11.32
C SER A 24 6.50 10.09 9.91
N LEU A 25 5.76 9.48 8.98
CA LEU A 25 5.65 9.98 7.61
C LEU A 25 5.21 11.44 7.61
N LYS A 26 5.92 12.25 6.84
CA LYS A 26 5.57 13.64 6.52
C LYS A 26 5.54 13.82 5.02
N LEU A 27 4.58 14.58 4.53
CA LEU A 27 4.52 15.02 3.13
C LEU A 27 4.87 16.50 3.10
N GLU A 28 5.95 16.85 2.41
CA GLU A 28 6.43 18.23 2.29
C GLU A 28 6.14 18.73 0.87
N LEU A 29 5.23 19.69 0.74
CA LEU A 29 4.90 20.29 -0.55
C LEU A 29 5.95 21.33 -0.91
N HIS A 30 6.62 21.14 -2.04
CA HIS A 30 7.42 22.18 -2.67
C HIS A 30 6.50 23.27 -3.24
N THR A 31 6.58 24.46 -2.67
CA THR A 31 5.70 25.58 -3.02
C THR A 31 6.21 26.48 -4.14
N ASP A 32 7.41 26.23 -4.65
CA ASP A 32 8.03 27.05 -5.70
C ASP A 32 7.15 27.07 -6.96
N GLY A 33 6.73 28.27 -7.37
CA GLY A 33 5.86 28.46 -8.53
C GLY A 33 4.37 28.24 -8.26
N LEU A 34 3.96 27.93 -7.03
CA LEU A 34 2.55 27.80 -6.65
C LEU A 34 2.02 29.10 -6.03
N ASP A 35 0.84 29.54 -6.45
CA ASP A 35 0.10 30.59 -5.75
C ASP A 35 -0.62 30.05 -4.49
N ALA A 36 -1.19 30.94 -3.68
CA ALA A 36 -1.80 30.55 -2.40
C ALA A 36 -2.99 29.56 -2.57
N PRO A 37 -3.94 29.75 -3.51
CA PRO A 37 -4.97 28.76 -3.81
C PRO A 37 -4.40 27.39 -4.20
N GLN A 38 -3.38 27.35 -5.05
CA GLN A 38 -2.73 26.11 -5.49
C GLN A 38 -2.05 25.38 -4.34
N GLN A 39 -1.35 26.11 -3.47
CA GLN A 39 -0.75 25.55 -2.26
C GLN A 39 -1.82 24.95 -1.34
N GLN A 40 -2.92 25.67 -1.11
CA GLN A 40 -4.01 25.21 -0.25
C GLN A 40 -4.68 23.94 -0.80
N ALA A 41 -4.99 23.91 -2.10
CA ALA A 41 -5.62 22.76 -2.72
C ALA A 41 -4.70 21.52 -2.75
N SER A 42 -3.41 21.73 -2.99
CA SER A 42 -2.38 20.69 -2.92
C SER A 42 -2.24 20.14 -1.50
N GLN A 43 -2.13 21.03 -0.50
CA GLN A 43 -2.01 20.61 0.90
C GLN A 43 -3.24 19.82 1.36
N ALA A 44 -4.45 20.25 0.98
CA ALA A 44 -5.67 19.52 1.31
C ALA A 44 -5.71 18.10 0.72
N LEU A 45 -5.16 17.89 -0.48
CA LEU A 45 -5.01 16.57 -1.08
C LEU A 45 -4.03 15.69 -0.29
N LEU A 46 -2.89 16.25 0.11
CA LEU A 46 -1.86 15.53 0.88
C LEU A 46 -2.32 15.19 2.29
N ASP A 47 -3.03 16.12 2.94
CA ASP A 47 -3.63 15.91 4.25
C ASP A 47 -4.66 14.78 4.17
N GLU A 48 -5.56 14.79 3.17
CA GLU A 48 -6.53 13.71 2.99
C GLU A 48 -5.84 12.35 2.76
N ALA A 49 -4.77 12.30 1.96
CA ALA A 49 -4.01 11.08 1.75
C ALA A 49 -3.40 10.55 3.07
N LEU A 50 -2.79 11.42 3.88
CA LEU A 50 -2.25 11.04 5.19
C LEU A 50 -3.34 10.53 6.14
N HIS A 51 -4.53 11.15 6.14
CA HIS A 51 -5.66 10.71 6.98
C HIS A 51 -6.24 9.37 6.54
N ALA A 52 -6.12 9.02 5.25
CA ALA A 52 -6.61 7.75 4.73
C ALA A 52 -5.67 6.57 5.07
N LEU A 53 -4.38 6.81 5.30
CA LEU A 53 -3.40 5.75 5.55
C LEU A 53 -3.60 5.05 6.91
N PRO A 54 -3.22 3.76 7.03
CA PRO A 54 -3.19 3.09 8.33
C PRO A 54 -2.25 3.81 9.31
N PRO A 55 -2.61 3.95 10.60
CA PRO A 55 -1.72 4.57 11.58
C PRO A 55 -0.34 3.93 11.65
N SER A 56 -0.27 2.59 11.65
CA SER A 56 1.00 1.86 11.66
C SER A 56 1.83 2.06 10.39
N PHE A 57 1.21 2.42 9.26
CA PHE A 57 1.91 2.77 8.03
C PHE A 57 2.65 4.10 8.23
N VAL A 58 1.93 5.12 8.73
CA VAL A 58 2.46 6.47 8.99
C VAL A 58 3.55 6.43 10.04
N GLU A 59 3.38 5.67 11.12
CA GLU A 59 4.36 5.51 12.19
C GLU A 59 5.61 4.75 11.74
N ALA A 60 5.46 3.70 10.92
CA ALA A 60 6.61 2.89 10.49
C ALA A 60 7.44 3.58 9.40
N LEU A 61 6.80 4.36 8.52
CA LEU A 61 7.48 5.11 7.46
C LEU A 61 7.96 6.47 7.99
N ASP A 62 8.94 6.42 8.88
CA ASP A 62 9.56 7.61 9.49
C ASP A 62 10.43 8.40 8.48
N ARG A 63 9.81 9.05 7.50
CA ARG A 63 10.50 9.77 6.41
C ARG A 63 9.69 11.00 5.99
N THR A 64 10.39 12.01 5.49
CA THR A 64 9.76 13.09 4.71
C THR A 64 9.74 12.68 3.23
N VAL A 65 8.57 12.71 2.62
CA VAL A 65 8.38 12.56 1.18
C VAL A 65 8.15 13.96 0.60
N GLU A 66 9.07 14.36 -0.28
CA GLU A 66 8.99 15.63 -1.00
C GLU A 66 7.97 15.50 -2.13
N VAL A 67 7.00 16.42 -2.18
CA VAL A 67 5.93 16.44 -3.17
C VAL A 67 6.06 17.68 -4.04
N SER A 68 6.12 17.49 -5.35
CA SER A 68 6.27 18.58 -6.32
C SER A 68 5.32 18.42 -7.50
N TRP A 69 4.90 19.54 -8.09
CA TRP A 69 4.21 19.53 -9.37
C TRP A 69 5.21 19.56 -10.52
N SER A 70 5.07 18.68 -11.50
CA SER A 70 5.95 18.58 -12.66
C SER A 70 5.18 18.79 -13.96
N ALA A 71 5.76 19.56 -14.88
CA ALA A 71 5.30 19.67 -16.26
C ALA A 71 5.89 18.58 -17.18
N ASP A 72 6.93 17.87 -16.72
CA ASP A 72 7.60 16.80 -17.46
C ASP A 72 6.98 15.45 -17.16
N MET A 73 5.75 15.25 -17.66
CA MET A 73 5.00 14.01 -17.48
C MET A 73 3.99 13.80 -18.62
N PRO A 74 3.73 12.56 -19.08
CA PRO A 74 2.71 12.29 -20.09
C PRO A 74 1.32 12.80 -19.70
N GLN A 75 0.52 13.23 -20.68
CA GLN A 75 -0.81 13.81 -20.42
C GLN A 75 -1.79 12.88 -19.68
N ASN A 76 -1.62 11.56 -19.83
CA ASN A 76 -2.48 10.57 -19.19
C ASN A 76 -1.99 10.15 -17.78
N ALA A 77 -0.81 10.59 -17.36
CA ALA A 77 -0.26 10.24 -16.06
C ALA A 77 -0.64 11.29 -15.00
N TYR A 78 -0.96 10.83 -13.79
CA TYR A 78 -1.40 11.70 -12.69
C TYR A 78 -0.25 12.03 -11.74
N GLY A 79 0.68 11.10 -11.58
CA GLY A 79 1.86 11.25 -10.76
C GLY A 79 2.81 10.09 -10.93
N GLN A 80 3.96 10.17 -10.28
CA GLN A 80 4.94 9.10 -10.17
C GLN A 80 5.82 9.32 -8.94
N ALA A 81 6.24 8.24 -8.28
CA ALA A 81 7.34 8.28 -7.33
C ALA A 81 8.69 8.30 -8.07
N ALA A 82 9.63 9.08 -7.55
CA ALA A 82 11.00 9.14 -8.03
C ALA A 82 11.99 8.99 -6.87
N GLY A 83 13.07 8.24 -7.11
CA GLY A 83 14.03 7.96 -6.05
C GLY A 83 13.37 7.32 -4.82
N PRO A 84 13.94 7.52 -3.62
CA PRO A 84 13.41 6.90 -2.40
C PRO A 84 12.22 7.65 -1.77
N TYR A 85 12.17 8.98 -1.86
CA TYR A 85 11.21 9.80 -1.11
C TYR A 85 10.76 11.06 -1.88
N GLN A 86 10.58 10.96 -3.20
CA GLN A 86 10.01 12.05 -4.00
C GLN A 86 8.75 11.57 -4.70
N LEU A 87 7.77 12.45 -4.76
CA LEU A 87 6.50 12.24 -5.44
C LEU A 87 6.25 13.42 -6.36
N TYR A 88 6.10 13.16 -7.66
CA TYR A 88 5.72 14.16 -8.63
C TYR A 88 4.25 14.01 -8.99
N LEU A 89 3.50 15.09 -8.89
CA LEU A 89 2.13 15.19 -9.41
C LEU A 89 2.14 15.95 -10.74
N ASN A 90 1.24 15.59 -11.65
CA ASN A 90 1.21 16.18 -12.98
C ASN A 90 0.58 17.57 -12.96
N ASN A 91 1.35 18.60 -13.33
CA ASN A 91 0.94 20.00 -13.24
C ASN A 91 -0.32 20.35 -14.04
N HIS A 92 -0.68 19.58 -15.09
CA HIS A 92 -1.92 19.83 -15.83
C HIS A 92 -3.19 19.61 -14.99
N LEU A 93 -3.10 18.86 -13.88
CA LEU A 93 -4.21 18.59 -12.96
C LEU A 93 -4.36 19.66 -11.88
N LEU A 94 -3.36 20.52 -11.71
CA LEU A 94 -3.34 21.51 -10.63
C LEU A 94 -4.46 22.55 -10.78
N ALA A 95 -4.74 22.99 -12.01
CA ALA A 95 -5.78 23.98 -12.27
C ALA A 95 -7.18 23.47 -11.82
N SER A 96 -7.55 22.26 -12.24
CA SER A 96 -8.85 21.67 -11.89
C SER A 96 -8.95 21.25 -10.42
N LEU A 97 -7.82 20.91 -9.80
CA LEU A 97 -7.76 20.70 -8.35
C LEU A 97 -8.02 22.01 -7.60
N THR A 98 -7.44 23.11 -8.08
CA THR A 98 -7.50 24.43 -7.42
C THR A 98 -8.88 25.08 -7.55
N ASP A 99 -9.50 25.02 -8.73
CA ASP A 99 -10.83 25.59 -8.97
C ASP A 99 -11.99 24.70 -8.48
N GLY A 100 -11.67 23.47 -8.03
CA GLY A 100 -12.63 22.49 -7.50
C GLY A 100 -13.34 21.66 -8.56
N SER A 101 -13.16 21.93 -9.85
CA SER A 101 -13.80 21.16 -10.95
C SER A 101 -13.37 19.70 -10.97
N ALA A 102 -12.18 19.36 -10.44
CA ALA A 102 -11.69 18.00 -10.30
C ALA A 102 -12.63 17.09 -9.48
N ALA A 103 -13.42 17.66 -8.55
CA ALA A 103 -14.35 16.89 -7.72
C ALA A 103 -15.49 16.26 -8.53
N THR A 104 -15.87 16.88 -9.65
CA THR A 104 -17.00 16.44 -10.49
C THR A 104 -16.58 15.92 -11.86
N ALA A 105 -15.42 16.35 -12.36
CA ALA A 105 -14.90 15.93 -13.67
C ALA A 105 -14.64 14.42 -13.70
N GLN A 106 -15.38 13.71 -14.55
CA GLN A 106 -15.26 12.25 -14.71
C GLN A 106 -14.05 11.90 -15.59
N THR A 107 -13.36 10.81 -15.26
CA THR A 107 -12.12 10.38 -15.94
C THR A 107 -12.31 9.14 -16.79
N GLY A 108 -13.40 8.38 -16.58
CA GLY A 108 -13.57 7.04 -17.15
C GLY A 108 -12.54 6.01 -16.63
N ARG A 109 -11.75 6.39 -15.62
CA ARG A 109 -10.80 5.55 -14.90
C ARG A 109 -11.44 4.99 -13.62
N PRO A 110 -10.81 4.01 -12.95
CA PRO A 110 -11.49 3.24 -11.91
C PRO A 110 -12.01 4.02 -10.69
N HIS A 111 -11.39 5.15 -10.33
CA HIS A 111 -11.80 5.98 -9.18
C HIS A 111 -12.80 7.09 -9.55
N GLY A 112 -13.20 7.18 -10.82
CA GLY A 112 -14.35 7.95 -11.29
C GLY A 112 -14.07 9.42 -11.57
N THR A 113 -13.62 10.20 -10.58
CA THR A 113 -13.36 11.65 -10.74
C THR A 113 -11.89 11.99 -10.69
N VAL A 114 -11.49 13.10 -11.34
CA VAL A 114 -10.10 13.60 -11.31
C VAL A 114 -9.58 13.72 -9.88
N ARG A 115 -10.43 14.20 -8.96
CA ARG A 115 -10.08 14.35 -7.54
C ARG A 115 -9.81 13.03 -6.83
N ARG A 116 -10.61 11.99 -7.09
CA ARG A 116 -10.38 10.66 -6.50
C ARG A 116 -9.19 9.96 -7.14
N GLU A 117 -8.99 10.12 -8.44
CA GLU A 117 -7.78 9.63 -9.13
C GLU A 117 -6.50 10.28 -8.60
N LEU A 118 -6.51 11.59 -8.31
CA LEU A 118 -5.38 12.28 -7.67
C LEU A 118 -5.10 11.72 -6.27
N LEU A 119 -6.13 11.52 -5.44
CA LEU A 119 -5.99 10.93 -4.11
C LEU A 119 -5.43 9.50 -4.19
N ALA A 120 -6.01 8.67 -5.06
CA ALA A 120 -5.55 7.32 -5.31
C ALA A 120 -4.09 7.30 -5.78
N THR A 121 -3.69 8.22 -6.68
CA THR A 121 -2.30 8.36 -7.13
C THR A 121 -1.36 8.67 -5.96
N VAL A 122 -1.70 9.61 -5.07
CA VAL A 122 -0.84 9.89 -3.91
C VAL A 122 -0.71 8.65 -3.02
N LEU A 123 -1.80 7.93 -2.75
CA LEU A 123 -1.78 6.70 -1.95
C LEU A 123 -0.98 5.57 -2.62
N HIS A 124 -1.10 5.44 -3.94
CA HIS A 124 -0.33 4.50 -4.76
C HIS A 124 1.17 4.74 -4.60
N GLU A 125 1.61 5.96 -4.85
CA GLU A 125 3.03 6.32 -4.78
C GLU A 125 3.58 6.22 -3.36
N LEU A 126 2.82 6.58 -2.33
CA LEU A 126 3.23 6.38 -0.95
C LEU A 126 3.36 4.90 -0.60
N THR A 127 2.48 4.04 -1.14
CA THR A 127 2.58 2.59 -0.96
C THR A 127 3.85 2.05 -1.58
N HIS A 128 4.22 2.54 -2.76
CA HIS A 128 5.52 2.27 -3.38
C HIS A 128 6.72 2.68 -2.51
N VAL A 129 6.68 3.86 -1.90
CA VAL A 129 7.72 4.32 -0.97
C VAL A 129 7.81 3.39 0.25
N TYR A 130 6.67 3.05 0.86
CA TYR A 130 6.60 2.14 2.02
C TYR A 130 7.14 0.75 1.69
N ASP A 131 6.78 0.23 0.52
CA ASP A 131 7.16 -1.11 0.10
C ASP A 131 8.68 -1.21 -0.15
N ARG A 132 9.29 -0.14 -0.66
CA ARG A 132 10.75 -0.03 -0.85
C ARG A 132 11.53 0.18 0.46
N ALA A 133 10.87 0.62 1.54
CA ALA A 133 11.54 0.97 2.80
C ALA A 133 11.97 -0.22 3.67
N ARG A 134 11.63 -1.48 3.31
CA ARG A 134 12.01 -2.72 4.04
C ARG A 134 11.61 -2.71 5.52
N LEU A 135 10.37 -2.31 5.78
CA LEU A 135 9.80 -2.15 7.12
C LEU A 135 9.31 -3.49 7.68
N TRP A 136 10.19 -4.49 7.71
CA TRP A 136 9.90 -5.82 8.26
C TRP A 136 9.83 -5.79 9.79
N SER A 137 8.86 -6.52 10.34
CA SER A 137 8.80 -6.81 11.77
C SER A 137 10.07 -7.56 12.25
N PRO A 138 10.39 -7.52 13.56
CA PRO A 138 11.56 -8.24 14.08
C PRO A 138 11.55 -9.73 13.76
N SER A 139 10.37 -10.38 13.81
CA SER A 139 10.20 -11.79 13.48
C SER A 139 10.44 -12.09 12.01
N GLU A 140 9.92 -11.26 11.11
CA GLU A 140 10.16 -11.38 9.66
C GLU A 140 11.63 -11.19 9.34
N ARG A 141 12.26 -10.14 9.88
CA ARG A 141 13.68 -9.87 9.68
C ARG A 141 14.55 -11.04 10.14
N ALA A 142 14.24 -11.62 11.30
CA ALA A 142 14.94 -12.80 11.80
C ALA A 142 14.74 -14.03 10.90
N ALA A 143 13.53 -14.24 10.38
CA ALA A 143 13.23 -15.31 9.43
C ALA A 143 14.00 -15.14 8.11
N ILE A 144 13.93 -13.95 7.51
CA ILE A 144 14.66 -13.58 6.28
C ILE A 144 16.15 -13.85 6.46
N PHE A 145 16.77 -13.27 7.50
CA PHE A 145 18.20 -13.44 7.74
C PHE A 145 18.61 -14.91 7.91
N ARG A 146 17.86 -15.66 8.73
CA ARG A 146 18.13 -17.09 8.98
C ARG A 146 18.01 -17.91 7.71
N CYS A 147 16.99 -17.65 6.89
CA CYS A 147 16.75 -18.37 5.65
C CYS A 147 17.78 -18.02 4.58
N THR A 148 18.13 -16.75 4.42
CA THR A 148 19.19 -16.32 3.49
C THR A 148 20.54 -16.92 3.87
N SER A 149 20.90 -16.92 5.17
CA SER A 149 22.12 -17.55 5.65
C SER A 149 22.14 -19.06 5.34
N ARG A 150 21.07 -19.80 5.67
CA ARG A 150 20.97 -21.23 5.34
C ARG A 150 21.04 -21.49 3.85
N SER A 151 20.41 -20.66 3.02
CA SER A 151 20.45 -20.80 1.56
C SER A 151 21.87 -20.63 1.02
N SER A 152 22.64 -19.71 1.60
CA SER A 152 24.03 -19.50 1.20
C SER A 152 24.94 -20.67 1.55
N SER A 153 24.62 -21.42 2.61
CA SER A 153 25.41 -22.58 3.06
C SER A 153 24.97 -23.90 2.43
N LEU A 154 23.67 -24.14 2.28
CA LEU A 154 23.10 -25.44 1.87
C LEU A 154 22.53 -25.45 0.44
N GLY A 155 22.42 -24.29 -0.19
CA GLY A 155 21.71 -24.12 -1.46
C GLY A 155 20.18 -24.22 -1.32
N LYS A 156 19.46 -23.93 -2.41
CA LYS A 156 17.98 -23.86 -2.43
C LYS A 156 17.29 -25.20 -2.13
N VAL A 157 17.89 -26.33 -2.51
CA VAL A 157 17.29 -27.68 -2.38
C VAL A 157 17.20 -28.14 -0.91
N GLY A 158 18.11 -27.69 -0.05
CA GLY A 158 18.17 -28.08 1.37
C GLY A 158 17.40 -27.15 2.32
N LEU A 159 16.63 -26.19 1.79
CA LEU A 159 15.91 -25.23 2.61
C LEU A 159 14.62 -25.84 3.20
N PRO A 160 14.32 -25.58 4.48
CA PRO A 160 13.06 -25.98 5.09
C PRO A 160 11.88 -25.20 4.47
N ASP A 161 10.67 -25.77 4.55
CA ASP A 161 9.48 -25.18 3.93
C ASP A 161 9.17 -23.76 4.42
N ASN A 162 9.46 -23.46 5.69
CA ASN A 162 9.28 -22.11 6.26
C ASN A 162 10.27 -21.06 5.70
N CYS A 163 11.28 -21.47 4.92
CA CYS A 163 12.18 -20.56 4.21
C CYS A 163 11.77 -20.30 2.76
N ARG A 164 10.73 -20.95 2.25
CA ARG A 164 10.24 -20.72 0.88
C ARG A 164 9.77 -19.28 0.71
N GLY A 165 10.35 -18.59 -0.28
CA GLY A 165 10.09 -17.18 -0.56
C GLY A 165 10.70 -16.18 0.43
N GLN A 166 11.42 -16.63 1.47
CA GLN A 166 12.05 -15.72 2.44
C GLN A 166 13.45 -15.26 2.01
N THR A 167 14.13 -16.03 1.17
CA THR A 167 15.54 -15.80 0.80
C THR A 167 15.76 -14.61 -0.13
N GLU A 168 14.71 -14.21 -0.87
CA GLU A 168 14.77 -13.20 -1.93
C GLU A 168 13.99 -11.92 -1.55
N ARG A 169 13.61 -11.76 -0.27
CA ARG A 169 12.91 -10.58 0.24
C ARG A 169 13.77 -9.32 0.09
N ARG A 170 13.24 -8.34 -0.63
CA ARG A 170 13.78 -7.01 -0.95
C ARG A 170 12.84 -5.88 -0.57
N PHE A 171 11.53 -6.17 -0.48
CA PHE A 171 10.45 -5.22 -0.23
C PHE A 171 9.68 -5.57 1.04
N THR A 172 8.90 -4.63 1.56
CA THR A 172 8.12 -4.81 2.78
C THR A 172 6.96 -5.79 2.56
N LEU A 173 6.26 -5.68 1.44
CA LEU A 173 4.98 -6.33 1.10
C LEU A 173 5.02 -7.07 -0.24
N SER A 174 5.51 -6.45 -1.33
CA SER A 174 5.31 -6.99 -2.70
C SER A 174 5.99 -8.33 -2.97
N ASP A 175 7.00 -8.69 -2.19
CA ASP A 175 7.63 -10.02 -2.24
C ASP A 175 7.29 -10.89 -1.01
N ASP A 176 6.29 -10.52 -0.24
CA ASP A 176 5.79 -11.36 0.83
C ASP A 176 5.25 -12.69 0.27
N PRO A 177 5.73 -13.86 0.75
CA PRO A 177 5.31 -15.14 0.21
C PRO A 177 3.80 -15.38 0.27
N ARG A 178 3.15 -14.93 1.35
CA ARG A 178 1.72 -15.07 1.54
C ARG A 178 0.96 -14.15 0.60
N LEU A 179 1.44 -12.92 0.42
CA LEU A 179 0.81 -11.96 -0.48
C LEU A 179 0.93 -12.41 -1.94
N LEU A 180 2.10 -12.88 -2.37
CA LEU A 180 2.30 -13.42 -3.72
C LEU A 180 1.34 -14.58 -4.04
N ASP A 181 1.07 -15.45 -3.06
CA ASP A 181 0.10 -16.54 -3.23
C ASP A 181 -1.34 -16.01 -3.41
N LEU A 182 -1.73 -14.95 -2.69
CA LEU A 182 -3.03 -14.32 -2.86
C LEU A 182 -3.14 -13.53 -4.17
N ALA A 183 -2.03 -12.94 -4.59
CA ALA A 183 -1.94 -11.99 -5.69
C ALA A 183 -1.88 -12.65 -7.07
N GLY A 184 -1.68 -13.97 -7.16
CA GLY A 184 -1.59 -14.68 -8.44
C GLY A 184 -0.21 -15.04 -8.92
N TRP A 185 0.79 -14.83 -8.07
CA TRP A 185 2.15 -15.33 -8.23
C TRP A 185 2.41 -16.51 -7.28
N GLN A 186 1.43 -17.42 -7.16
CA GLN A 186 1.53 -18.57 -6.27
C GLN A 186 2.66 -19.53 -6.66
N GLN A 187 3.13 -20.32 -5.70
CA GLN A 187 4.09 -21.37 -5.99
C GLN A 187 3.46 -22.50 -6.82
N TYR A 188 4.20 -22.98 -7.82
CA TYR A 188 3.85 -24.16 -8.58
C TYR A 188 3.94 -25.42 -7.73
N VAL A 189 2.93 -26.28 -7.83
CA VAL A 189 2.95 -27.61 -7.22
C VAL A 189 4.05 -28.45 -7.87
N GLY A 190 4.89 -29.09 -7.06
CA GLY A 190 5.94 -30.01 -7.54
C GLY A 190 7.16 -29.34 -8.17
N ARG A 191 7.19 -28.01 -8.36
CA ARG A 191 8.35 -27.29 -8.92
C ARG A 191 9.21 -26.60 -7.86
N ARG A 192 9.36 -27.26 -6.70
CA ARG A 192 10.35 -26.90 -5.67
C ARG A 192 10.36 -25.41 -5.25
N GLY A 193 9.21 -24.75 -5.26
CA GLY A 193 9.04 -23.37 -4.82
C GLY A 193 9.15 -22.31 -5.91
N ASP A 194 9.32 -22.71 -7.17
CA ASP A 194 9.14 -21.80 -8.32
C ASP A 194 7.72 -21.21 -8.28
N ARG A 195 7.58 -19.95 -8.69
CA ARG A 195 6.31 -19.22 -8.69
C ARG A 195 5.83 -18.96 -10.11
N GLU A 196 4.51 -18.82 -10.27
CA GLU A 196 3.94 -18.30 -11.51
C GLU A 196 4.65 -17.02 -11.92
N GLU A 197 5.04 -16.93 -13.20
CA GLU A 197 5.71 -15.75 -13.74
C GLU A 197 4.70 -14.70 -14.23
N HIS A 198 3.52 -15.15 -14.65
CA HIS A 198 2.48 -14.32 -15.25
C HIS A 198 1.21 -14.36 -14.41
N ASN A 199 0.65 -13.18 -14.13
CA ASN A 199 -0.58 -13.07 -13.37
C ASN A 199 -1.80 -13.12 -14.31
N GLY A 200 -2.53 -14.23 -14.29
CA GLY A 200 -3.71 -14.47 -15.12
C GLY A 200 -5.04 -13.95 -14.56
N GLN A 201 -5.04 -13.17 -13.47
CA GLN A 201 -6.25 -12.83 -12.71
C GLN A 201 -7.05 -11.64 -13.26
N VAL A 202 -7.14 -11.55 -14.59
CA VAL A 202 -7.76 -10.40 -15.30
C VAL A 202 -9.25 -10.25 -14.96
N ALA A 203 -10.01 -11.34 -14.98
CA ALA A 203 -11.47 -11.30 -14.81
C ALA A 203 -11.94 -10.83 -13.42
N ARG A 204 -11.04 -10.83 -12.42
CA ARG A 204 -11.33 -10.40 -11.05
C ARG A 204 -10.66 -9.07 -10.68
N SER A 205 -9.96 -8.45 -11.64
CA SER A 205 -9.26 -7.20 -11.39
C SER A 205 -10.14 -5.97 -11.58
N PRO A 206 -10.20 -5.04 -10.61
CA PRO A 206 -10.82 -3.74 -10.80
C PRO A 206 -9.94 -2.80 -11.64
N ASP A 207 -8.63 -3.05 -11.70
CA ASP A 207 -7.66 -2.36 -12.56
C ASP A 207 -6.58 -3.34 -13.02
N ILE A 208 -6.51 -3.60 -14.33
CA ILE A 208 -5.58 -4.57 -14.91
C ILE A 208 -4.11 -4.21 -14.70
N TYR A 209 -3.81 -2.96 -14.33
CA TYR A 209 -2.46 -2.55 -14.00
C TYR A 209 -1.88 -3.35 -12.83
N GLU A 210 -2.72 -3.83 -11.91
CA GLU A 210 -2.28 -4.68 -10.78
C GLU A 210 -1.57 -5.96 -11.23
N THR A 211 -1.85 -6.49 -12.43
CA THR A 211 -1.30 -7.78 -12.88
C THR A 211 0.08 -7.64 -13.50
N THR A 212 0.58 -6.41 -13.67
CA THR A 212 1.85 -6.15 -14.36
C THR A 212 3.07 -6.51 -13.53
N SER A 213 3.04 -6.27 -12.22
CA SER A 213 4.08 -6.68 -11.29
C SER A 213 3.55 -6.77 -9.86
N PRO A 214 4.23 -7.50 -8.96
CA PRO A 214 3.87 -7.51 -7.55
C PRO A 214 3.94 -6.13 -6.87
N LEU A 215 4.81 -5.23 -7.35
CA LEU A 215 4.89 -3.85 -6.84
C LEU A 215 3.61 -3.08 -7.16
N GLU A 216 3.18 -3.13 -8.42
CA GLU A 216 1.93 -2.50 -8.86
C GLU A 216 0.72 -3.16 -8.20
N PHE A 217 0.76 -4.48 -8.02
CA PHE A 217 -0.31 -5.20 -7.35
C PHE A 217 -0.59 -4.64 -5.96
N VAL A 218 0.46 -4.44 -5.17
CA VAL A 218 0.33 -3.90 -3.80
C VAL A 218 -0.16 -2.47 -3.81
N ALA A 219 0.38 -1.62 -4.69
CA ALA A 219 0.00 -0.21 -4.76
C ALA A 219 -1.47 -0.05 -5.18
N VAL A 220 -1.88 -0.70 -6.27
CA VAL A 220 -3.27 -0.72 -6.73
C VAL A 220 -4.21 -1.26 -5.66
N ASN A 221 -3.92 -2.43 -5.09
CA ASN A 221 -4.83 -3.01 -4.08
C ASN A 221 -4.86 -2.22 -2.77
N MET A 222 -3.80 -1.47 -2.43
CA MET A 222 -3.81 -0.54 -1.31
C MET A 222 -4.75 0.65 -1.56
N GLU A 223 -4.78 1.22 -2.77
CA GLU A 223 -5.75 2.25 -3.13
C GLU A 223 -7.19 1.78 -2.89
N TYR A 224 -7.53 0.60 -3.42
CA TYR A 224 -8.88 0.06 -3.25
C TYR A 224 -9.18 -0.31 -1.80
N PHE A 225 -8.20 -0.87 -1.08
CA PHE A 225 -8.36 -1.16 0.35
C PHE A 225 -8.74 0.10 1.14
N LEU A 226 -8.15 1.25 0.79
CA LEU A 226 -8.37 2.52 1.49
C LEU A 226 -9.61 3.29 0.99
N LEU A 227 -9.91 3.22 -0.31
CA LEU A 227 -10.88 4.11 -0.96
C LEU A 227 -12.18 3.45 -1.43
N ASP A 228 -12.23 2.12 -1.59
CA ASP A 228 -13.42 1.38 -2.02
C ASP A 228 -14.14 0.72 -0.82
N PRO A 229 -15.31 1.24 -0.38
CA PRO A 229 -16.09 0.62 0.69
C PRO A 229 -16.53 -0.83 0.38
N ALA A 230 -16.57 -1.23 -0.88
CA ALA A 230 -16.91 -2.60 -1.28
C ALA A 230 -15.70 -3.55 -1.30
N TYR A 231 -14.47 -3.07 -1.05
CA TYR A 231 -13.25 -3.86 -1.22
C TYR A 231 -13.24 -5.15 -0.41
N ALA A 232 -13.71 -5.11 0.84
CA ALA A 232 -13.82 -6.30 1.70
C ALA A 232 -14.67 -7.41 1.08
N CYS A 233 -15.70 -7.05 0.31
CA CYS A 233 -16.62 -7.98 -0.34
C CYS A 233 -16.11 -8.45 -1.71
N ARG A 234 -15.35 -7.60 -2.41
CA ARG A 234 -14.73 -7.94 -3.70
C ARG A 234 -13.48 -8.81 -3.51
N ARG A 235 -12.69 -8.55 -2.48
CA ARG A 235 -11.37 -9.17 -2.22
C ARG A 235 -11.19 -9.54 -0.74
N PRO A 236 -11.99 -10.46 -0.19
CA PRO A 236 -12.00 -10.75 1.25
C PRO A 236 -10.64 -11.23 1.78
N ALA A 237 -9.92 -12.07 1.03
CA ALA A 237 -8.62 -12.58 1.46
C ALA A 237 -7.54 -11.49 1.51
N LEU A 238 -7.54 -10.54 0.58
CA LEU A 238 -6.60 -9.42 0.58
C LEU A 238 -6.97 -8.38 1.63
N TYR A 239 -8.26 -8.11 1.83
CA TYR A 239 -8.71 -7.28 2.94
C TYR A 239 -8.26 -7.85 4.29
N ALA A 240 -8.41 -9.15 4.51
CA ALA A 240 -7.94 -9.82 5.72
C ALA A 240 -6.41 -9.67 5.89
N TYR A 241 -5.65 -9.86 4.79
CA TYR A 241 -4.20 -9.68 4.80
C TYR A 241 -3.79 -8.26 5.20
N TYR A 242 -4.35 -7.22 4.58
CA TYR A 242 -4.00 -5.83 4.92
C TYR A 242 -4.45 -5.46 6.33
N LYS A 243 -5.64 -5.90 6.74
CA LYS A 243 -6.14 -5.68 8.10
C LYS A 243 -5.22 -6.29 9.16
N GLU A 244 -4.77 -7.52 8.94
CA GLU A 244 -3.81 -8.18 9.84
C GLU A 244 -2.46 -7.47 9.79
N ARG A 245 -1.96 -7.15 8.60
CA ARG A 245 -0.66 -6.50 8.39
C ARG A 245 -0.52 -5.17 9.12
N PHE A 246 -1.58 -4.35 9.07
CA PHE A 246 -1.58 -3.01 9.67
C PHE A 246 -2.28 -2.96 11.04
N GLY A 247 -2.88 -4.07 11.50
CA GLY A 247 -3.72 -4.08 12.70
C GLY A 247 -4.90 -3.11 12.61
N TRP A 248 -5.30 -2.71 11.40
CA TRP A 248 -6.19 -1.60 11.13
C TRP A 248 -6.88 -1.79 9.78
N ALA A 249 -8.11 -1.30 9.64
CA ALA A 249 -8.80 -1.19 8.36
C ALA A 249 -9.72 0.05 8.35
N PRO A 250 -10.09 0.58 7.18
CA PRO A 250 -10.99 1.71 7.08
C PRO A 250 -12.35 1.43 7.73
N ALA A 251 -12.91 2.45 8.39
CA ALA A 251 -14.22 2.34 9.02
C ALA A 251 -15.36 2.21 8.00
N ALA A 252 -15.24 2.90 6.86
CA ALA A 252 -16.22 2.83 5.78
C ALA A 252 -16.11 1.48 5.07
N HIS A 253 -17.15 0.65 5.22
CA HIS A 253 -17.29 -0.61 4.51
C HIS A 253 -18.76 -0.84 4.21
N ASN A 254 -19.03 -1.42 3.05
CA ASN A 254 -20.37 -1.86 2.68
C ASN A 254 -20.67 -3.20 3.37
N GLU A 255 -21.94 -3.45 3.65
CA GLU A 255 -22.37 -4.79 4.02
C GLU A 255 -22.20 -5.73 2.82
N CYS A 256 -21.50 -6.85 3.04
CA CYS A 256 -21.27 -7.80 1.96
C CYS A 256 -22.56 -8.54 1.60
N PRO A 257 -22.76 -8.86 0.31
CA PRO A 257 -23.88 -9.69 -0.11
C PRO A 257 -23.91 -10.99 0.69
N LYS A 258 -25.10 -11.38 1.16
CA LYS A 258 -25.32 -12.64 1.88
C LYS A 258 -25.32 -13.86 0.96
N PHE A 259 -25.21 -13.66 -0.35
CA PHE A 259 -25.10 -14.72 -1.34
C PHE A 259 -24.41 -14.20 -2.60
N TYR A 260 -23.69 -15.09 -3.29
CA TYR A 260 -23.17 -14.83 -4.62
C TYR A 260 -23.99 -15.60 -5.67
N PRO A 261 -24.42 -14.96 -6.77
CA PRO A 261 -25.12 -15.65 -7.83
C PRO A 261 -24.17 -16.58 -8.59
N TYR A 262 -24.55 -17.85 -8.73
CA TYR A 262 -23.88 -18.79 -9.63
C TYR A 262 -24.45 -18.58 -11.03
N LEU A 263 -23.69 -17.89 -11.90
CA LEU A 263 -24.12 -17.55 -13.25
C LEU A 263 -23.84 -18.71 -14.23
N ASN A 264 -24.73 -18.87 -15.21
CA ASN A 264 -24.49 -19.77 -16.33
C ASN A 264 -23.44 -19.14 -17.27
N ALA A 265 -22.41 -19.89 -17.68
CA ALA A 265 -21.37 -19.42 -18.60
C ALA A 265 -21.84 -19.29 -20.07
N GLY A 266 -23.15 -19.25 -20.31
CA GLY A 266 -23.75 -19.04 -21.63
C GLY A 266 -23.84 -17.55 -22.01
N SER A 267 -24.06 -17.28 -23.29
CA SER A 267 -24.17 -15.91 -23.85
C SER A 267 -25.50 -15.19 -23.57
N ASP A 268 -26.39 -15.80 -22.79
CA ASP A 268 -27.74 -15.29 -22.49
C ASP A 268 -27.78 -14.69 -21.08
N PHE A 269 -27.30 -13.45 -20.97
CA PHE A 269 -27.16 -12.70 -19.70
C PHE A 269 -28.49 -12.24 -19.08
N GLY A 270 -29.64 -12.52 -19.72
CA GLY A 270 -30.97 -12.16 -19.24
C GLY A 270 -31.65 -13.19 -18.33
N ARG A 271 -30.99 -14.31 -18.01
CA ARG A 271 -31.58 -15.41 -17.21
C ARG A 271 -31.33 -15.28 -15.71
N GLU A 272 -32.25 -15.83 -14.92
CA GLU A 272 -32.07 -16.02 -13.48
C GLU A 272 -30.77 -16.80 -13.17
N PRO A 273 -30.03 -16.43 -12.11
CA PRO A 273 -28.87 -17.20 -11.65
C PRO A 273 -29.22 -18.68 -11.47
N LEU A 274 -28.31 -19.57 -11.85
CA LEU A 274 -28.48 -21.03 -11.71
C LEU A 274 -28.61 -21.46 -10.24
N GLY A 275 -28.13 -20.63 -9.32
CA GLY A 275 -28.23 -20.85 -7.89
C GLY A 275 -27.60 -19.71 -7.10
N LYS A 276 -27.64 -19.86 -5.78
CA LYS A 276 -27.00 -18.95 -4.83
C LYS A 276 -25.94 -19.72 -4.05
N LEU A 277 -24.75 -19.16 -3.97
CA LEU A 277 -23.68 -19.64 -3.11
C LEU A 277 -23.73 -18.87 -1.80
N ASP A 278 -23.60 -19.59 -0.68
CA ASP A 278 -23.31 -18.98 0.62
C ASP A 278 -21.84 -18.51 0.60
N PRO A 279 -21.54 -17.22 0.90
CA PRO A 279 -20.21 -16.61 0.81
C PRO A 279 -19.10 -17.35 1.57
#